data_AF-A0A972I0S5-F1
#
_entry.id   AF-A0A972I0S5-F1
#
_cell.length_a   1.000
_cell.length_b   1.000
_cell.length_c   1.000
_cell.angle_alpha   90.00
_cell.angle_beta   90.00
_cell.angle_gamma   90.00
#
_symmetry.space_group_name_H-M   'P 1'
#
loop_
_entity.id
_entity.type
_entity.pdbx_description
1 polymer ?
#
loop_
_entity_poly.entity_id
_entity_poly.type
_entity_poly.pdbx_seq_one_letter_code
_entity_poly.pdbx_strand_id
1 'polypeptide(L)'
;MRKRLYLVLVIILSVLLSSCMNQKGEEGKNVEKKEKAPETLSKVSDGLDSLLLSIDSIEELMELTEQEFQAMNSKEEESKGKDNQSKESNEQNQEQGKQESKNQGQESKKQDTRTKAEELFMKWQEVDKGLEEIHKSWNSYEVEGLEKGATAGKGEEFKKDLNDLTVAVENRDIKSILDKGSKAFNTLAAFFDLYKDEIRGDLLRIKYSAHQALILSQNGNKEEANKLLDETQEHTSRLRQKLKEDKVKDLEKLSLSITDMQKALESNSMELLKIKRDIVNENIKAIQE
;
A
#
# COMPACT_ATOMS: atom_id res chain seq x y z
N MET A 1 76.75 -31.15 11.54
CA MET A 1 75.71 -30.18 11.10
C MET A 1 74.36 -30.83 10.76
N ARG A 2 74.29 -31.95 10.02
CA ARG A 2 73.02 -32.63 9.70
C ARG A 2 72.15 -33.03 10.90
N LYS A 3 72.73 -33.55 11.99
CA LYS A 3 71.97 -33.95 13.20
C LYS A 3 71.28 -32.79 13.95
N ARG A 4 71.86 -31.57 13.91
CA ARG A 4 71.22 -30.37 14.49
C ARG A 4 70.09 -29.84 13.60
N LEU A 5 70.19 -30.02 12.28
CA LEU A 5 69.14 -29.66 11.32
C LEU A 5 67.89 -30.56 11.49
N TYR A 6 68.08 -31.86 11.69
CA TYR A 6 66.97 -32.79 11.97
C TYR A 6 66.28 -32.50 13.32
N LEU A 7 67.04 -32.08 14.33
CA LEU A 7 66.49 -31.72 15.64
C LEU A 7 65.61 -30.46 15.58
N VAL A 8 66.00 -29.47 14.77
CA VAL A 8 65.19 -28.25 14.52
C VAL A 8 63.94 -28.57 13.68
N LEU A 9 64.04 -29.46 12.70
CA LEU A 9 62.90 -29.90 11.88
C LEU A 9 61.85 -30.68 12.69
N VAL A 10 62.27 -31.50 13.66
CA VAL A 10 61.37 -32.25 14.55
C VAL A 10 60.64 -31.33 15.54
N ILE A 11 61.32 -30.30 16.04
CA ILE A 11 60.70 -29.31 16.95
C ILE A 11 59.65 -28.45 16.23
N ILE A 12 59.91 -28.05 14.97
CA ILE A 12 58.95 -27.28 14.16
C ILE A 12 57.72 -28.13 13.78
N LEU A 13 57.88 -29.43 13.55
CA LEU A 13 56.77 -30.34 13.25
C LEU A 13 55.87 -30.62 14.47
N SER A 14 56.42 -30.56 15.68
CA SER A 14 55.66 -30.80 16.92
C SER A 14 54.73 -29.65 17.35
N VAL A 15 54.88 -28.45 16.78
CA VAL A 15 54.02 -27.28 17.08
C VAL A 15 52.73 -27.28 16.22
N LEU A 16 52.64 -28.12 15.19
CA LEU A 16 51.51 -28.17 14.26
C LEU A 16 50.43 -29.21 14.61
N LEU A 17 50.55 -29.94 15.73
CA LEU A 17 49.60 -30.98 16.13
C LEU A 17 48.79 -30.69 17.41
N SER A 18 48.84 -29.46 17.93
CA SER A 18 47.97 -29.03 19.03
C SER A 18 46.70 -28.37 18.49
N SER A 19 45.81 -29.19 17.91
CA SER A 19 44.42 -28.80 17.66
C SER A 19 43.49 -29.57 18.59
N CYS A 20 42.51 -28.84 19.12
CA CYS A 20 41.28 -29.25 19.79
C CYS A 20 41.33 -29.55 21.31
N MET A 21 40.91 -28.56 22.12
CA MET A 21 39.92 -28.77 23.20
C MET A 21 39.37 -27.42 23.72
N ASN A 22 38.22 -26.97 23.21
CA ASN A 22 37.11 -26.50 24.07
C ASN A 22 35.83 -26.39 23.25
N GLN A 23 34.91 -27.35 23.48
CA GLN A 23 33.51 -27.27 23.09
C GLN A 23 32.80 -26.22 23.95
N LYS A 24 32.38 -25.13 23.32
CA LYS A 24 31.06 -24.54 23.55
C LYS A 24 30.45 -24.32 22.18
N GLY A 25 29.58 -25.24 21.79
CA GLY A 25 28.70 -25.06 20.65
C GLY A 25 27.69 -23.98 21.01
N GLU A 26 27.91 -22.77 20.51
CA GLU A 26 26.80 -22.00 20.00
C GLU A 26 26.81 -22.20 18.50
N GLU A 27 25.96 -23.12 18.03
CA GLU A 27 25.39 -23.01 16.69
C GLU A 27 24.59 -21.70 16.65
N GLY A 28 25.30 -20.59 16.50
CA GLY A 28 24.72 -19.40 15.92
C GLY A 28 24.44 -19.73 14.47
N LYS A 29 23.27 -20.32 14.20
CA LYS A 29 22.59 -19.98 12.95
C LYS A 29 22.63 -18.45 12.92
N ASN A 30 23.42 -17.86 12.02
CA ASN A 30 23.10 -16.54 11.51
C ASN A 30 21.73 -16.72 10.87
N VAL A 31 20.68 -16.64 11.69
CA VAL A 31 19.34 -16.34 11.24
C VAL A 31 19.53 -14.94 10.68
N GLU A 32 19.70 -14.84 9.36
CA GLU A 32 19.73 -13.56 8.69
C GLU A 32 18.56 -12.76 9.23
N LYS A 33 18.89 -11.69 9.96
CA LYS A 33 17.90 -10.89 10.65
C LYS A 33 17.06 -10.27 9.56
N LYS A 34 15.77 -10.65 9.51
CA LYS A 34 14.88 -10.16 8.47
C LYS A 34 14.97 -8.65 8.38
N GLU A 35 15.40 -8.17 7.22
CA GLU A 35 15.58 -6.76 6.99
C GLU A 35 14.33 -6.25 6.28
N LYS A 36 13.40 -5.70 7.07
CA LYS A 36 12.19 -5.04 6.57
C LYS A 36 12.43 -3.54 6.44
N ALA A 37 11.71 -2.92 5.51
CA ALA A 37 11.71 -1.48 5.36
C ALA A 37 11.23 -0.76 6.63
N PRO A 38 11.75 0.45 6.92
CA PRO A 38 11.33 1.26 8.04
C PRO A 38 9.87 1.72 7.89
N GLU A 39 9.28 2.12 9.01
CA GLU A 39 7.92 2.65 9.05
C GLU A 39 7.77 3.94 8.23
N THR A 40 8.83 4.78 8.18
CA THR A 40 8.84 6.02 7.39
C THR A 40 8.65 5.75 5.90
N LEU A 41 9.38 4.79 5.33
CA LEU A 41 9.20 4.35 3.93
C LEU A 41 7.82 3.71 3.71
N SER A 42 7.36 2.92 4.67
CA SER A 42 6.02 2.31 4.63
C SER A 42 4.93 3.37 4.57
N LYS A 43 5.02 4.43 5.38
CA LYS A 43 4.08 5.57 5.38
C LYS A 43 4.03 6.31 4.05
N VAL A 44 5.14 6.43 3.33
CA VAL A 44 5.13 7.02 1.97
C VAL A 44 4.27 6.16 1.03
N SER A 45 4.49 4.84 1.03
CA SER A 45 3.71 3.90 0.21
C SER A 45 2.22 3.92 0.58
N ASP A 46 1.91 3.79 1.88
CA ASP A 46 0.54 3.72 2.38
C ASP A 46 -0.20 5.06 2.18
N GLY A 47 0.53 6.18 2.24
CA GLY A 47 0.02 7.51 1.91
C GLY A 47 -0.34 7.64 0.43
N LEU A 48 0.52 7.17 -0.48
CA LEU A 48 0.21 7.14 -1.92
C LEU A 48 -1.02 6.28 -2.22
N ASP A 49 -1.15 5.12 -1.56
CA ASP A 49 -2.34 4.26 -1.66
C ASP A 49 -3.62 4.98 -1.22
N SER A 50 -3.57 5.60 -0.05
CA SER A 50 -4.70 6.34 0.49
C SER A 50 -5.10 7.50 -0.41
N LEU A 51 -4.10 8.22 -0.96
CA LEU A 51 -4.32 9.33 -1.88
C LEU A 51 -5.06 8.86 -3.14
N LEU A 52 -4.59 7.79 -3.80
CA LEU A 52 -5.25 7.31 -5.03
C LEU A 52 -6.66 6.77 -4.76
N LEU A 53 -6.89 6.09 -3.62
CA LEU A 53 -8.23 5.66 -3.22
C LEU A 53 -9.18 6.84 -3.00
N SER A 54 -8.70 7.92 -2.37
CA SER A 54 -9.48 9.15 -2.22
C SER A 54 -9.82 9.78 -3.56
N ILE A 55 -8.93 9.69 -4.55
CA ILE A 55 -9.15 10.21 -5.91
C ILE A 55 -10.17 9.37 -6.66
N ASP A 56 -10.11 8.04 -6.58
CA ASP A 56 -11.16 7.17 -7.15
C ASP A 56 -12.54 7.51 -6.52
N SER A 57 -12.58 7.72 -5.21
CA SER A 57 -13.82 8.14 -4.51
C SER A 57 -14.31 9.53 -4.93
N ILE A 58 -13.40 10.48 -5.18
CA ILE A 58 -13.76 11.81 -5.70
C ILE A 58 -14.33 11.68 -7.12
N GLU A 59 -13.70 10.89 -7.99
CA GLU A 59 -14.18 10.65 -9.36
C GLU A 59 -15.60 10.09 -9.35
N GLU A 60 -15.86 9.06 -8.54
CA GLU A 60 -17.20 8.46 -8.37
C GLU A 60 -18.23 9.50 -7.90
N LEU A 61 -17.91 10.33 -6.90
CA LEU A 61 -18.81 11.38 -6.44
C LEU A 61 -19.06 12.46 -7.50
N MET A 62 -18.08 12.75 -8.36
CA MET A 62 -18.25 13.71 -9.44
C MET A 62 -19.27 13.23 -10.48
N GLU A 63 -19.34 11.92 -10.72
CA GLU A 63 -20.29 11.29 -11.66
C GLU A 63 -21.75 11.30 -11.16
N LEU A 64 -21.97 11.32 -9.85
CA LEU A 64 -23.32 11.34 -9.27
C LEU A 64 -24.03 12.68 -9.50
N THR A 65 -25.33 12.64 -9.77
CA THR A 65 -26.21 13.80 -9.61
C THR A 65 -26.42 14.12 -8.13
N GLU A 66 -26.88 15.34 -7.81
CA GLU A 66 -27.21 15.69 -6.42
C GLU A 66 -28.29 14.75 -5.85
N GLN A 67 -29.28 14.35 -6.66
CA GLN A 67 -30.33 13.43 -6.23
C GLN A 67 -29.79 12.03 -5.93
N GLU A 68 -28.89 11.50 -6.77
CA GLU A 68 -28.25 10.21 -6.53
C GLU A 68 -27.36 10.24 -5.29
N PHE A 69 -26.59 11.32 -5.11
CA PHE A 69 -25.78 11.53 -3.91
C PHE A 69 -26.64 11.54 -2.64
N GLN A 70 -27.74 12.30 -2.61
CA GLN A 70 -28.65 12.35 -1.47
C GLN A 70 -29.28 10.98 -1.18
N ALA A 71 -29.65 10.22 -2.22
CA ALA A 71 -30.21 8.87 -2.08
C ALA A 71 -29.17 7.85 -1.54
N MET A 72 -27.90 7.98 -1.93
CA MET A 72 -26.82 7.14 -1.43
C MET A 72 -26.50 7.44 0.03
N ASN A 73 -26.36 8.72 0.38
CA ASN A 73 -26.06 9.17 1.73
C ASN A 73 -27.18 8.82 2.73
N SER A 74 -28.44 8.93 2.30
CA SER A 74 -29.60 8.54 3.13
C SER A 74 -29.62 7.04 3.48
N LYS A 75 -29.10 6.16 2.60
CA LYS A 75 -29.03 4.71 2.85
C LYS A 75 -27.91 4.33 3.82
N GLU A 76 -26.80 5.05 3.82
CA GLU A 76 -25.71 4.83 4.79
C GLU A 76 -26.12 5.21 6.22
N GLU A 77 -27.01 6.21 6.38
CA GLU A 77 -27.54 6.62 7.68
C GLU A 77 -28.52 5.60 8.27
N GLU A 78 -29.37 4.94 7.45
CA GLU A 78 -30.25 3.85 7.92
C GLU A 78 -29.47 2.60 8.35
N SER A 79 -28.31 2.34 7.74
CA SER A 79 -27.40 1.23 8.10
C SER A 79 -26.76 1.43 9.48
N LYS A 80 -26.35 2.66 9.82
CA LYS A 80 -25.76 2.98 11.14
C LYS A 80 -26.78 3.05 12.29
N GLY A 81 -28.08 3.08 12.00
CA GLY A 81 -29.16 3.13 12.99
C GLY A 81 -29.63 1.78 13.54
N LYS A 82 -29.21 0.65 12.96
CA LYS A 82 -29.74 -0.69 13.30
C LYS A 82 -28.91 -1.51 14.30
N ASP A 83 -27.77 -1.01 14.76
CA ASP A 83 -26.85 -1.79 15.61
C ASP A 83 -27.00 -1.52 17.12
N ASN A 84 -28.07 -0.84 17.56
CA ASN A 84 -28.26 -0.53 18.98
C ASN A 84 -29.67 -0.78 19.53
N GLN A 85 -30.37 -1.80 19.04
CA GLN A 85 -31.63 -2.25 19.64
C GLN A 85 -31.74 -3.78 19.67
N SER A 86 -30.94 -4.40 20.54
CA SER A 86 -31.15 -5.79 20.97
C SER A 86 -30.58 -5.98 22.38
N LYS A 87 -31.20 -5.34 23.37
CA LYS A 87 -31.21 -5.79 24.77
C LYS A 87 -32.24 -4.99 25.55
N GLU A 88 -33.47 -5.50 25.58
CA GLU A 88 -34.33 -5.28 26.74
C GLU A 88 -35.30 -6.44 26.87
N SER A 89 -35.26 -7.13 28.01
CA SER A 89 -36.42 -7.32 28.90
C SER A 89 -36.07 -8.29 30.03
N ASN A 90 -35.89 -7.78 31.25
CA ASN A 90 -36.84 -7.97 32.34
C ASN A 90 -36.30 -7.36 33.64
N GLU A 91 -36.98 -6.35 34.19
CA GLU A 91 -37.73 -6.48 35.45
C GLU A 91 -38.45 -5.18 35.83
N GLN A 92 -39.64 -5.36 36.39
CA GLN A 92 -40.62 -4.36 36.86
C GLN A 92 -40.10 -3.45 37.98
N ASN A 93 -40.54 -2.18 38.03
CA ASN A 93 -41.48 -1.74 39.08
C ASN A 93 -42.08 -0.33 38.91
N GLN A 94 -43.17 -0.13 39.66
CA GLN A 94 -44.23 0.88 39.64
C GLN A 94 -43.93 2.33 40.12
N GLU A 95 -44.86 3.20 39.71
CA GLU A 95 -45.55 4.29 40.45
C GLU A 95 -45.15 5.79 40.31
N GLN A 96 -46.05 6.50 39.61
CA GLN A 96 -46.71 7.82 39.84
C GLN A 96 -45.98 9.00 40.53
N GLY A 97 -46.00 10.16 39.87
CA GLY A 97 -46.17 11.46 40.55
C GLY A 97 -45.71 12.75 39.83
N LYS A 98 -46.67 13.50 39.27
CA LYS A 98 -46.75 14.98 39.11
C LYS A 98 -45.65 15.79 38.38
N GLN A 99 -46.00 16.18 37.16
CA GLN A 99 -46.19 17.57 36.67
C GLN A 99 -45.18 18.66 37.07
N GLU A 100 -44.26 19.01 36.14
CA GLU A 100 -43.93 20.41 35.88
C GLU A 100 -43.32 20.63 34.48
N SER A 101 -43.60 21.82 33.95
CA SER A 101 -43.32 22.31 32.61
C SER A 101 -41.84 22.24 32.22
N LYS A 102 -41.54 21.54 31.12
CA LYS A 102 -40.48 21.91 30.19
C LYS A 102 -40.95 21.57 28.79
N ASN A 103 -41.41 22.60 28.09
CA ASN A 103 -41.47 22.62 26.64
C ASN A 103 -40.02 22.60 26.13
N GLN A 104 -39.38 21.44 26.24
CA GLN A 104 -38.10 21.17 25.62
C GLN A 104 -38.46 20.86 24.18
N GLY A 105 -38.30 21.88 23.33
CA GLY A 105 -38.37 21.69 21.89
C GLY A 105 -37.58 20.43 21.55
N GLN A 106 -38.20 19.54 20.79
CA GLN A 106 -37.46 18.62 19.95
C GLN A 106 -36.52 19.48 19.11
N GLU A 107 -35.30 19.73 19.61
CA GLU A 107 -34.14 19.74 18.75
C GLU A 107 -34.08 18.33 18.17
N SER A 108 -34.89 18.13 17.12
CA SER A 108 -34.45 17.32 16.00
C SER A 108 -33.02 17.78 15.76
N LYS A 109 -32.03 16.94 16.11
CA LYS A 109 -30.73 17.03 15.50
C LYS A 109 -31.03 17.04 14.00
N LYS A 110 -31.03 18.23 13.40
CA LYS A 110 -30.85 18.37 11.96
C LYS A 110 -29.47 17.79 11.75
N GLN A 111 -29.45 16.49 11.48
CA GLN A 111 -28.30 15.81 10.95
C GLN A 111 -28.11 16.48 9.60
N ASP A 112 -27.09 17.35 9.56
CA ASP A 112 -26.85 18.25 8.44
C ASP A 112 -26.45 17.37 7.26
N THR A 113 -27.42 17.04 6.40
CA THR A 113 -27.15 16.27 5.20
C THR A 113 -26.30 17.16 4.32
N ARG A 114 -24.99 16.90 4.31
CA ARG A 114 -24.04 17.64 3.48
C ARG A 114 -24.50 17.60 2.03
N THR A 115 -24.20 18.67 1.30
CA THR A 115 -24.33 18.70 -0.15
C THR A 115 -23.19 17.91 -0.80
N LYS A 116 -23.38 17.47 -2.05
CA LYS A 116 -22.30 16.83 -2.82
C LYS A 116 -21.04 17.70 -2.91
N ALA A 117 -21.25 19.02 -3.04
CA ALA A 117 -20.15 19.99 -3.14
C ALA A 117 -19.32 20.08 -1.84
N GLU A 118 -19.98 20.06 -0.68
CA GLU A 118 -19.29 20.05 0.62
C GLU A 118 -18.52 18.75 0.83
N GLU A 119 -19.09 17.61 0.45
CA GLU A 119 -18.40 16.32 0.57
C GLU A 119 -17.17 16.23 -0.35
N LEU A 120 -17.29 16.72 -1.59
CA LEU A 120 -16.15 16.85 -2.51
C LEU A 120 -15.06 17.77 -1.94
N PHE A 121 -15.44 18.91 -1.35
CA PHE A 121 -14.50 19.82 -0.72
C PHE A 121 -13.71 19.14 0.41
N MET A 122 -14.40 18.40 1.28
CA MET A 122 -13.75 17.68 2.39
C MET A 122 -12.78 16.62 1.90
N LYS A 123 -13.16 15.83 0.88
CA LYS A 123 -12.26 14.82 0.29
C LYS A 123 -11.02 15.43 -0.35
N TRP A 124 -11.16 16.57 -1.05
CA TRP A 124 -10.00 17.27 -1.57
C TRP A 124 -9.08 17.80 -0.47
N GLN A 125 -9.64 18.27 0.66
CA GLN A 125 -8.84 18.68 1.82
C GLN A 125 -8.08 17.50 2.44
N GLU A 126 -8.68 16.30 2.47
CA GLU A 126 -8.00 15.08 2.91
C GLU A 126 -6.85 14.69 1.96
N VAL A 127 -7.05 14.82 0.65
CA VAL A 127 -5.98 14.62 -0.36
C VAL A 127 -4.83 15.59 -0.13
N ASP A 128 -5.12 16.89 0.05
CA ASP A 128 -4.08 17.92 0.28
C ASP A 128 -3.25 17.61 1.54
N LYS A 129 -3.93 17.24 2.63
CA LYS A 129 -3.27 16.85 3.88
C LYS A 129 -2.45 15.57 3.72
N GLY A 130 -3.01 14.57 3.04
CA GLY A 130 -2.32 13.30 2.78
C GLY A 130 -1.01 13.54 2.01
N LEU A 131 -1.05 14.41 1.00
CA LEU A 131 0.12 14.78 0.22
C LEU A 131 1.22 15.45 1.08
N GLU A 132 0.86 16.36 1.99
CA GLU A 132 1.82 16.97 2.93
C GLU A 132 2.51 15.90 3.80
N GLU A 133 1.76 14.93 4.31
CA GLU A 133 2.30 13.85 5.15
C GLU A 133 3.19 12.87 4.37
N ILE A 134 2.91 12.64 3.08
CA ILE A 134 3.78 11.86 2.18
C ILE A 134 5.15 12.55 2.05
N HIS A 135 5.17 13.87 1.78
CA HIS A 135 6.41 14.65 1.68
C HIS A 135 7.22 14.63 2.97
N LYS A 136 6.57 14.80 4.13
CA LYS A 136 7.23 14.70 5.44
C LYS A 136 7.84 13.32 5.66
N SER A 137 7.07 12.27 5.38
CA SER A 137 7.51 10.88 5.54
C SER A 137 8.68 10.55 4.62
N TRP A 138 8.64 11.02 3.37
CA TRP A 138 9.75 10.90 2.43
C TRP A 138 11.00 11.61 2.94
N ASN A 139 10.88 12.87 3.36
CA ASN A 139 12.03 13.62 3.88
C ASN A 139 12.66 12.96 5.11
N SER A 140 11.85 12.36 6.00
CA SER A 140 12.37 11.57 7.11
C SER A 140 13.07 10.30 6.65
N TYR A 141 12.58 9.64 5.59
CA TYR A 141 13.18 8.43 5.06
C TYR A 141 14.44 8.68 4.21
N GLU A 142 14.50 9.76 3.44
CA GLU A 142 15.56 10.01 2.44
C GLU A 142 16.96 9.90 3.02
N VAL A 143 17.16 10.40 4.25
CA VAL A 143 18.43 10.27 4.99
C VAL A 143 18.79 8.80 5.24
N GLU A 144 17.85 8.00 5.72
CA GLU A 144 18.05 6.56 5.95
C GLU A 144 18.28 5.80 4.63
N GLY A 145 17.53 6.14 3.59
CA GLY A 145 17.69 5.56 2.25
C GLY A 145 19.10 5.76 1.70
N LEU A 146 19.67 6.95 1.88
CA LEU A 146 21.06 7.25 1.50
C LEU A 146 22.06 6.40 2.32
N GLU A 147 21.87 6.26 3.62
CA GLU A 147 22.70 5.38 4.47
C GLU A 147 22.61 3.91 4.06
N LYS A 148 21.45 3.48 3.54
CA LYS A 148 21.21 2.13 2.98
C LYS A 148 21.76 1.94 1.56
N GLY A 149 22.40 2.94 0.99
CA GLY A 149 23.04 2.85 -0.32
C GLY A 149 22.13 3.22 -1.49
N ALA A 150 21.01 3.91 -1.25
CA ALA A 150 20.27 4.55 -2.33
C ALA A 150 21.18 5.55 -3.05
N THR A 151 21.19 5.48 -4.38
CA THR A 151 21.89 6.47 -5.19
C THR A 151 21.13 7.79 -5.20
N ALA A 152 21.84 8.92 -5.25
CA ALA A 152 21.22 10.23 -5.42
C ALA A 152 20.26 10.29 -6.62
N GLY A 153 20.59 9.64 -7.75
CA GLY A 153 19.74 9.58 -8.94
C GLY A 153 18.35 8.99 -8.66
N LYS A 154 18.26 7.84 -8.00
CA LYS A 154 16.97 7.24 -7.55
C LYS A 154 16.18 8.17 -6.63
N GLY A 155 16.86 8.90 -5.74
CA GLY A 155 16.23 9.89 -4.86
C GLY A 155 15.61 11.03 -5.66
N GLU A 156 16.34 11.58 -6.63
CA GLU A 156 15.84 12.64 -7.51
C GLU A 156 14.69 12.15 -8.41
N GLU A 157 14.73 10.93 -8.91
CA GLU A 157 13.65 10.34 -9.72
C GLU A 157 12.34 10.26 -8.92
N PHE A 158 12.37 9.72 -7.70
CA PHE A 158 11.19 9.65 -6.85
C PHE A 158 10.67 11.05 -6.48
N LYS A 159 11.57 11.97 -6.08
CA LYS A 159 11.18 13.36 -5.75
C LYS A 159 10.53 14.06 -6.94
N LYS A 160 11.02 13.83 -8.14
CA LYS A 160 10.43 14.38 -9.35
C LYS A 160 8.99 13.88 -9.53
N ASP A 161 8.74 12.57 -9.41
CA ASP A 161 7.37 12.03 -9.54
C ASP A 161 6.44 12.51 -8.43
N LEU A 162 6.94 12.62 -7.19
CA LEU A 162 6.17 13.17 -6.07
C LEU A 162 5.84 14.67 -6.24
N ASN A 163 6.77 15.44 -6.80
CA ASN A 163 6.53 16.85 -7.14
C ASN A 163 5.54 16.99 -8.32
N ASP A 164 5.66 16.16 -9.35
CA ASP A 164 4.69 16.13 -10.46
C ASP A 164 3.28 15.76 -9.94
N LEU A 165 3.17 14.80 -9.02
CA LEU A 165 1.92 14.46 -8.34
C LEU A 165 1.36 15.66 -7.57
N THR A 166 2.22 16.42 -6.89
CA THR A 166 1.82 17.61 -6.13
C THR A 166 1.18 18.66 -7.03
N VAL A 167 1.81 18.94 -8.18
CA VAL A 167 1.26 19.87 -9.18
C VAL A 167 -0.06 19.33 -9.76
N ALA A 168 -0.20 18.03 -9.98
CA ALA A 168 -1.45 17.45 -10.46
C ALA A 168 -2.59 17.60 -9.44
N VAL A 169 -2.29 17.40 -8.15
CA VAL A 169 -3.24 17.60 -7.03
C VAL A 169 -3.65 19.07 -6.92
N GLU A 170 -2.70 20.00 -6.99
CA GLU A 170 -2.97 21.45 -6.97
C GLU A 170 -3.96 21.83 -8.08
N ASN A 171 -3.77 21.29 -9.28
CA ASN A 171 -4.63 21.55 -10.43
C ASN A 171 -5.96 20.77 -10.42
N ARG A 172 -6.18 19.89 -9.44
CA ARG A 172 -7.35 18.99 -9.35
C ARG A 172 -7.55 18.13 -10.61
N ASP A 173 -6.46 17.81 -11.29
CA ASP A 173 -6.49 17.01 -12.53
C ASP A 173 -6.43 15.52 -12.20
N ILE A 174 -7.62 14.90 -12.07
CA ILE A 174 -7.78 13.48 -11.70
C ILE A 174 -6.91 12.55 -12.57
N LYS A 175 -6.90 12.75 -13.90
CA LYS A 175 -6.15 11.88 -14.81
C LYS A 175 -4.65 12.01 -14.56
N SER A 176 -4.16 13.24 -14.41
CA SER A 176 -2.76 13.47 -14.09
C SER A 176 -2.40 12.94 -12.70
N ILE A 177 -3.29 13.05 -11.70
CA ILE A 177 -3.05 12.52 -10.35
C ILE A 177 -2.88 11.00 -10.38
N LEU A 178 -3.76 10.28 -11.08
CA LEU A 178 -3.66 8.82 -11.24
C LEU A 178 -2.37 8.42 -11.99
N ASP A 179 -2.00 9.16 -13.05
CA ASP A 179 -0.75 8.91 -13.80
C ASP A 179 0.50 9.15 -12.95
N LYS A 180 0.60 10.31 -12.30
CA LYS A 180 1.78 10.67 -11.50
C LYS A 180 1.89 9.85 -10.22
N GLY A 181 0.77 9.58 -9.55
CA GLY A 181 0.75 8.76 -8.34
C GLY A 181 1.15 7.30 -8.63
N SER A 182 0.70 6.74 -9.74
CA SER A 182 1.15 5.40 -10.14
C SER A 182 2.65 5.37 -10.47
N LYS A 183 3.19 6.39 -11.17
CA LYS A 183 4.64 6.51 -11.41
C LYS A 183 5.45 6.64 -10.12
N ALA A 184 4.93 7.38 -9.14
CA ALA A 184 5.55 7.50 -7.81
C ALA A 184 5.65 6.13 -7.10
N PHE A 185 4.69 5.21 -7.25
CA PHE A 185 4.86 3.83 -6.75
C PHE A 185 6.06 3.13 -7.40
N ASN A 186 6.21 3.28 -8.72
CA ASN A 186 7.27 2.61 -9.46
C ASN A 186 8.66 3.10 -9.04
N THR A 187 8.85 4.42 -8.89
CA THR A 187 10.11 4.99 -8.44
C THR A 187 10.38 4.72 -6.96
N LEU A 188 9.34 4.66 -6.12
CA LEU A 188 9.46 4.28 -4.70
C LEU A 188 9.90 2.82 -4.52
N ALA A 189 9.54 1.92 -5.44
CA ALA A 189 9.84 0.49 -5.34
C ALA A 189 11.33 0.19 -5.14
N ALA A 190 12.21 0.99 -5.77
CA ALA A 190 13.65 0.81 -5.69
C ALA A 190 14.23 0.98 -4.26
N PHE A 191 13.50 1.66 -3.37
CA PHE A 191 13.90 1.86 -1.98
C PHE A 191 13.52 0.67 -1.11
N PHE A 192 12.39 0.02 -1.38
CA PHE A 192 12.02 -1.23 -0.72
C PHE A 192 12.99 -2.37 -1.10
N ASP A 193 13.54 -2.36 -2.32
CA ASP A 193 14.51 -3.37 -2.76
C ASP A 193 15.85 -3.31 -2.00
N LEU A 194 16.13 -2.23 -1.25
CA LEU A 194 17.30 -2.13 -0.38
C LEU A 194 17.20 -3.05 0.84
N TYR A 195 16.02 -3.61 1.11
CA TYR A 195 15.71 -4.42 2.29
C TYR A 195 15.52 -5.88 1.86
N LYS A 196 16.34 -6.78 2.40
CA LYS A 196 16.49 -8.15 1.89
C LYS A 196 15.21 -8.99 1.89
N ASP A 197 14.41 -8.92 2.94
CA ASP A 197 13.20 -9.74 3.11
C ASP A 197 11.94 -9.01 2.66
N GLU A 198 12.11 -7.93 1.90
CA GLU A 198 11.05 -7.05 1.49
C GLU A 198 10.43 -7.48 0.15
N ILE A 199 9.11 -7.41 0.12
CA ILE A 199 8.27 -7.79 -1.01
C ILE A 199 7.55 -6.59 -1.62
N ARG A 200 7.45 -5.48 -0.86
CA ARG A 200 6.74 -4.27 -1.29
C ARG A 200 7.29 -3.68 -2.58
N GLY A 201 8.60 -3.78 -2.85
CA GLY A 201 9.18 -3.31 -4.11
C GLY A 201 8.59 -4.01 -5.34
N ASP A 202 8.41 -5.33 -5.30
CA ASP A 202 7.77 -6.07 -6.38
C ASP A 202 6.26 -5.75 -6.46
N LEU A 203 5.58 -5.65 -5.32
CA LEU A 203 4.15 -5.31 -5.26
C LEU A 203 3.83 -3.91 -5.79
N LEU A 204 4.68 -2.91 -5.51
CA LEU A 204 4.52 -1.54 -6.02
C LEU A 204 4.65 -1.46 -7.54
N ARG A 205 5.52 -2.27 -8.15
CA ARG A 205 5.65 -2.34 -9.62
C ARG A 205 4.45 -2.99 -10.27
N ILE A 206 3.87 -4.02 -9.64
CA ILE A 206 2.61 -4.61 -10.08
C ILE A 206 1.47 -3.58 -10.00
N LYS A 207 1.41 -2.82 -8.90
CA LYS A 207 0.44 -1.74 -8.71
C LYS A 207 0.58 -0.66 -9.80
N TYR A 208 1.79 -0.17 -10.03
CA TYR A 208 2.09 0.74 -11.14
C TYR A 208 1.58 0.20 -12.47
N SER A 209 1.89 -1.05 -12.78
CA SER A 209 1.50 -1.69 -14.04
C SER A 209 -0.01 -1.76 -14.23
N ALA A 210 -0.75 -2.13 -13.17
CA ALA A 210 -2.22 -2.16 -13.21
C ALA A 210 -2.82 -0.77 -13.45
N HIS A 211 -2.36 0.25 -12.73
CA HIS A 211 -2.86 1.62 -12.90
C HIS A 211 -2.53 2.18 -14.30
N GLN A 212 -1.31 1.99 -14.78
CA GLN A 212 -0.90 2.47 -16.10
C GLN A 212 -1.56 1.70 -17.24
N ALA A 213 -1.84 0.41 -17.10
CA ALA A 213 -2.59 -0.35 -18.10
C ALA A 213 -3.99 0.22 -18.31
N LEU A 214 -4.67 0.65 -17.23
CA LEU A 214 -5.94 1.39 -17.33
C LEU A 214 -5.77 2.72 -18.09
N ILE A 215 -4.78 3.53 -17.73
CA ILE A 215 -4.52 4.84 -18.35
C ILE A 215 -4.16 4.71 -19.83
N LEU A 216 -3.29 3.75 -20.18
CA LEU A 216 -2.92 3.45 -21.55
C LEU A 216 -4.14 3.00 -22.36
N SER A 217 -5.01 2.18 -21.78
CA SER A 217 -6.26 1.75 -22.42
C SER A 217 -7.23 2.91 -22.65
N GLN A 218 -7.35 3.85 -21.71
CA GLN A 218 -8.13 5.08 -21.88
C GLN A 218 -7.61 5.93 -23.05
N ASN A 219 -6.30 5.89 -23.30
CA ASN A 219 -5.64 6.57 -24.41
C ASN A 219 -5.63 5.74 -25.72
N GLY A 220 -6.28 4.57 -25.73
CA GLY A 220 -6.36 3.68 -26.90
C GLY A 220 -5.11 2.83 -27.14
N ASN A 221 -4.11 2.88 -26.27
CA ASN A 221 -2.85 2.15 -26.41
C ASN A 221 -2.90 0.79 -25.66
N LYS A 222 -3.73 -0.11 -26.17
CA LYS A 222 -3.96 -1.43 -25.55
C LYS A 222 -2.73 -2.35 -25.62
N GLU A 223 -1.95 -2.25 -26.69
CA GLU A 223 -0.77 -3.09 -26.91
C GLU A 223 0.28 -2.83 -25.82
N GLU A 224 0.58 -1.55 -25.54
CA GLU A 224 1.49 -1.19 -24.44
C GLU A 224 0.88 -1.52 -23.08
N ALA A 225 -0.45 -1.37 -22.91
CA ALA A 225 -1.12 -1.77 -21.68
C ALA A 225 -0.95 -3.27 -21.39
N ASN A 226 -1.11 -4.12 -22.41
CA ASN A 226 -0.93 -5.56 -22.26
C ASN A 226 0.52 -5.93 -21.96
N LYS A 227 1.47 -5.31 -22.66
CA LYS A 227 2.91 -5.50 -22.42
C LYS A 227 3.29 -5.17 -20.98
N LEU A 228 2.78 -4.05 -20.45
CA LEU A 228 3.04 -3.65 -19.08
C LEU A 228 2.50 -4.66 -18.06
N LEU A 229 1.32 -5.23 -18.33
CA LEU A 229 0.77 -6.32 -17.50
C LEU A 229 1.60 -7.61 -17.63
N ASP A 230 2.11 -7.94 -18.82
CA ASP A 230 2.98 -9.11 -19.03
C ASP A 230 4.29 -9.01 -18.22
N GLU A 231 4.88 -7.81 -18.13
CA GLU A 231 6.11 -7.56 -17.34
C GLU A 231 5.94 -7.90 -15.85
N THR A 232 4.71 -7.90 -15.33
CA THR A 232 4.44 -8.28 -13.93
C THR A 232 4.71 -9.77 -13.62
N GLN A 233 4.84 -10.62 -14.64
CA GLN A 233 5.17 -12.04 -14.46
C GLN A 233 6.54 -12.23 -13.78
N GLU A 234 7.49 -11.32 -14.04
CA GLU A 234 8.78 -11.35 -13.37
C GLU A 234 8.63 -11.02 -11.88
N HIS A 235 7.84 -9.99 -11.54
CA HIS A 235 7.57 -9.58 -10.16
C HIS A 235 6.86 -10.68 -9.38
N THR A 236 5.82 -11.29 -9.93
CA THR A 236 5.12 -12.42 -9.28
C THR A 236 6.03 -13.63 -9.08
N SER A 237 6.95 -13.89 -10.01
CA SER A 237 7.94 -14.96 -9.88
C SER A 237 8.93 -14.71 -8.75
N ARG A 238 9.42 -13.47 -8.59
CA ARG A 238 10.29 -13.09 -7.46
C ARG A 238 9.55 -13.13 -6.13
N LEU A 239 8.30 -12.68 -6.09
CA LEU A 239 7.44 -12.78 -4.90
C LEU A 239 7.28 -14.24 -4.46
N ARG A 240 7.05 -15.18 -5.39
CA ARG A 240 6.92 -16.61 -5.07
C ARG A 240 8.13 -17.16 -4.32
N GLN A 241 9.34 -16.65 -4.59
CA GLN A 241 10.57 -17.10 -3.94
C GLN A 241 10.75 -16.52 -2.53
N LYS A 242 10.16 -15.34 -2.25
CA LYS A 242 10.28 -14.62 -0.97
C LYS A 242 9.12 -14.89 -0.01
N LEU A 243 7.95 -15.24 -0.54
CA LEU A 243 6.73 -15.44 0.26
C LEU A 243 6.76 -16.74 1.07
N LYS A 244 6.08 -16.70 2.20
CA LYS A 244 5.80 -17.89 3.00
C LYS A 244 4.69 -18.73 2.35
N GLU A 245 4.62 -20.00 2.72
CA GLU A 245 3.67 -20.98 2.15
C GLU A 245 2.19 -20.56 2.32
N ASP A 246 1.85 -19.91 3.44
CA ASP A 246 0.51 -19.40 3.74
C ASP A 246 0.06 -18.26 2.81
N LYS A 247 0.99 -17.58 2.14
CA LYS A 247 0.72 -16.49 1.19
C LYS A 247 0.74 -16.90 -0.27
N VAL A 248 1.08 -18.16 -0.58
CA VAL A 248 1.12 -18.66 -1.96
C VAL A 248 -0.25 -18.56 -2.63
N LYS A 249 -1.32 -18.86 -1.90
CA LYS A 249 -2.69 -18.75 -2.42
C LYS A 249 -3.08 -17.32 -2.78
N ASP A 250 -2.65 -16.33 -2.00
CA ASP A 250 -2.94 -14.93 -2.29
C ASP A 250 -2.12 -14.43 -3.49
N LEU A 251 -0.88 -14.92 -3.66
CA LEU A 251 -0.10 -14.67 -4.88
C LEU A 251 -0.74 -15.30 -6.12
N GLU A 252 -1.35 -16.48 -6.01
CA GLU A 252 -2.09 -17.09 -7.11
C GLU A 252 -3.31 -16.26 -7.51
N LYS A 253 -4.08 -15.75 -6.54
CA LYS A 253 -5.19 -14.82 -6.82
C LYS A 253 -4.71 -13.55 -7.51
N LEU A 254 -3.58 -12.97 -7.05
CA LEU A 254 -2.97 -11.81 -7.70
C LEU A 254 -2.59 -12.11 -9.15
N SER A 255 -1.97 -13.26 -9.40
CA SER A 255 -1.59 -13.67 -10.76
C SER A 255 -2.81 -13.83 -11.66
N LEU A 256 -3.89 -14.44 -11.14
CA LEU A 256 -5.15 -14.61 -11.87
C LEU A 256 -5.84 -13.27 -12.15
N SER A 257 -5.86 -12.33 -11.20
CA SER A 257 -6.48 -11.03 -11.40
C SER A 257 -5.76 -10.18 -12.43
N ILE A 258 -4.42 -10.27 -12.52
CA ILE A 258 -3.64 -9.66 -13.60
C ILE A 258 -4.02 -10.26 -14.96
N THR A 259 -4.07 -11.59 -15.07
CA THR A 259 -4.51 -12.26 -16.32
C THR A 259 -5.94 -11.88 -16.72
N ASP A 260 -6.82 -11.75 -15.75
CA ASP A 260 -8.19 -11.29 -15.97
C ASP A 260 -8.24 -9.83 -16.46
N MET A 261 -7.37 -8.97 -15.93
CA MET A 261 -7.22 -7.59 -16.40
C MET A 261 -6.73 -7.54 -17.85
N GLN A 262 -5.76 -8.38 -18.21
CA GLN A 262 -5.27 -8.49 -19.61
C GLN A 262 -6.42 -8.88 -20.56
N LYS A 263 -7.22 -9.89 -20.21
CA LYS A 263 -8.40 -10.27 -21.01
C LYS A 263 -9.42 -9.15 -21.11
N ALA A 264 -9.58 -8.34 -20.06
CA ALA A 264 -10.51 -7.22 -20.05
C ALA A 264 -10.11 -6.09 -21.02
N LEU A 265 -8.83 -5.98 -21.43
CA LEU A 265 -8.38 -4.99 -22.43
C LEU A 265 -9.14 -5.13 -23.77
N GLU A 266 -9.57 -6.35 -24.12
CA GLU A 266 -10.33 -6.62 -25.34
C GLU A 266 -11.78 -6.16 -25.28
N SER A 267 -12.33 -5.98 -24.07
CA SER A 267 -13.76 -5.68 -23.87
C SER A 267 -14.17 -4.24 -24.20
N ASN A 268 -13.21 -3.33 -24.39
CA ASN A 268 -13.42 -1.87 -24.52
C ASN A 268 -14.19 -1.21 -23.36
N SER A 269 -14.41 -1.90 -22.25
CA SER A 269 -15.11 -1.36 -21.08
C SER A 269 -14.11 -0.79 -20.07
N MET A 270 -14.11 0.53 -19.91
CA MET A 270 -13.25 1.21 -18.92
C MET A 270 -13.67 0.86 -17.49
N GLU A 271 -14.97 0.73 -17.25
CA GLU A 271 -15.50 0.29 -15.95
C GLU A 271 -15.02 -1.12 -15.60
N LEU A 272 -15.04 -2.04 -16.56
CA LEU A 272 -14.50 -3.38 -16.35
C LEU A 272 -13.00 -3.33 -16.01
N LEU A 273 -12.22 -2.50 -16.70
CA LEU A 273 -10.80 -2.34 -16.41
C LEU A 273 -10.54 -1.72 -15.03
N LYS A 274 -11.37 -0.75 -14.61
CA LYS A 274 -11.32 -0.15 -13.26
C LYS A 274 -11.55 -1.22 -12.19
N ILE A 275 -12.62 -2.02 -12.33
CA ILE A 275 -12.91 -3.15 -11.43
C ILE A 275 -11.74 -4.16 -11.40
N LYS A 276 -11.15 -4.50 -12.55
CA LYS A 276 -10.02 -5.44 -12.60
C LYS A 276 -8.76 -4.90 -11.94
N ARG A 277 -8.45 -3.61 -12.12
CA ARG A 277 -7.38 -2.92 -11.39
C ARG A 277 -7.61 -2.98 -9.88
N ASP A 278 -8.83 -2.73 -9.43
CA ASP A 278 -9.15 -2.69 -8.00
C ASP A 278 -8.99 -4.06 -7.35
N ILE A 279 -9.43 -5.14 -8.04
CA ILE A 279 -9.19 -6.52 -7.60
C ILE A 279 -7.68 -6.83 -7.54
N VAL A 280 -6.87 -6.34 -8.48
CA VAL A 280 -5.40 -6.49 -8.41
C VAL A 280 -4.86 -5.81 -7.14
N ASN A 281 -5.30 -4.58 -6.86
CA ASN A 281 -4.90 -3.82 -5.67
C ASN A 281 -5.33 -4.48 -4.35
N GLU A 282 -6.53 -5.03 -4.29
CA GLU A 282 -7.02 -5.80 -3.14
C GLU A 282 -6.18 -7.05 -2.88
N ASN A 283 -5.83 -7.80 -3.93
CA ASN A 283 -4.97 -8.98 -3.79
C ASN A 283 -3.54 -8.60 -3.37
N ILE A 284 -3.02 -7.44 -3.80
CA ILE A 284 -1.75 -6.90 -3.29
C ILE A 284 -1.83 -6.67 -1.77
N LYS A 285 -2.90 -6.02 -1.28
CA LYS A 285 -3.09 -5.78 0.16
C LYS A 285 -3.14 -7.09 0.95
N ALA A 286 -3.88 -8.09 0.46
CA ALA A 286 -3.97 -9.40 1.11
C ALA A 286 -2.61 -10.11 1.26
N ILE A 287 -1.66 -9.88 0.35
CA ILE A 287 -0.30 -10.42 0.45
C ILE A 287 0.52 -9.70 1.54
N GLN A 288 0.24 -8.42 1.79
CA GLN A 288 0.99 -7.59 2.75
C GLN A 288 0.60 -7.83 4.22
N GLU A 289 -0.65 -8.25 4.47
CA GLU A 289 -1.20 -8.59 5.81
C GLU A 289 -0.60 -9.86 6.41
#